data_AF-A0A522FFA4-F1
#
_entry.id   AF-A0A522FFA4-F1
#
_cell.length_a   1.000
_cell.length_b   1.000
_cell.length_c   1.000
_cell.angle_alpha   90.00
_cell.angle_beta   90.00
_cell.angle_gamma   90.00
#
_symmetry.space_group_name_H-M   'P 1'
#
loop_
_entity.id
_entity.type
_entity.pdbx_description
1 polymer ?
#
loop_
_entity_poly.entity_id
_entity_poly.type
_entity_poly.pdbx_seq_one_letter_code
_entity_poly.pdbx_strand_id
1 'polypeptide(L)'
;MDSEEFANIPLRYITDSTPGISRKKSRTGFTFYLADGTRITDKSLIARINALAIPPAYTKVWISPSANSHLQATGFDSKNRK
;
A
#
# COMPACT_ATOMS: atom_id res chain seq x y z
N MET A 1 9.60 30.55 28.31
CA MET A 1 9.29 29.11 28.30
C MET A 1 8.70 28.83 26.93
N ASP A 2 9.66 28.52 26.07
CA ASP A 2 9.65 28.26 24.64
C ASP A 2 8.54 27.27 24.26
N SER A 3 7.62 27.66 23.38
CA SER A 3 7.66 27.52 21.91
C SER A 3 7.06 26.20 21.43
N GLU A 4 5.94 26.32 20.70
CA GLU A 4 5.42 25.41 19.67
C GLU A 4 5.55 23.89 19.90
N GLU A 5 4.44 23.23 20.31
CA GLU A 5 4.32 21.78 20.19
C GLU A 5 3.09 21.39 19.36
N PHE A 6 3.09 21.78 18.08
CA PHE A 6 2.33 21.06 17.05
C PHE A 6 3.07 19.81 16.56
N ALA A 7 3.98 19.27 17.38
CA ALA A 7 4.73 18.09 17.05
C ALA A 7 3.92 16.85 17.47
N ASN A 8 3.80 15.91 16.55
CA ASN A 8 3.62 14.51 16.88
C ASN A 8 2.17 14.01 17.05
N ILE A 9 1.30 14.32 16.08
CA ILE A 9 0.30 13.31 15.69
C ILE A 9 1.13 12.09 15.24
N PRO A 10 1.05 10.93 15.93
CA PRO A 10 1.85 9.78 15.56
C PRO A 10 1.40 9.32 14.18
N LEU A 11 2.15 9.70 13.14
CA LEU A 11 2.08 9.08 11.83
C LEU A 11 2.25 7.58 12.11
N ARG A 12 1.19 6.79 11.98
CA ARG A 12 1.30 5.33 12.02
C ARG A 12 2.16 4.94 10.83
N TYR A 13 3.47 4.84 11.05
CA TYR A 13 4.41 4.22 10.15
C TYR A 13 4.06 2.73 10.11
N ILE A 14 3.09 2.39 9.28
CA ILE A 14 2.88 1.05 8.79
C ILE A 14 4.09 0.77 7.90
N THR A 15 5.16 0.26 8.50
CA THR A 15 6.20 -0.43 7.76
C THR A 15 5.59 -1.70 7.15
N ASP A 16 6.22 -2.20 6.09
CA ASP A 16 6.05 -3.54 5.50
C ASP A 16 6.07 -4.70 6.51
N SER A 17 6.37 -4.41 7.79
CA SER A 17 6.28 -5.29 8.95
C SER A 17 4.85 -5.65 9.38
N THR A 18 3.83 -4.96 8.87
CA THR A 18 2.42 -5.32 9.11
C THR A 18 1.86 -6.12 7.94
N PRO A 19 1.05 -7.16 8.20
CA PRO A 19 0.51 -7.99 7.15
C PRO A 19 -0.45 -7.19 6.26
N GLY A 20 0.00 -6.85 5.05
CA GLY A 20 -0.80 -6.21 4.02
C GLY A 20 -0.62 -6.88 2.66
N ILE A 21 -1.29 -6.33 1.65
CA ILE A 21 -1.29 -6.87 0.30
C ILE A 21 -0.13 -6.25 -0.47
N SER A 22 0.67 -7.09 -1.12
CA SER A 22 1.76 -6.66 -2.00
C SER A 22 1.36 -6.78 -3.47
N ARG A 23 1.89 -5.87 -4.30
CA ARG A 23 1.73 -5.89 -5.75
C ARG A 23 3.05 -6.27 -6.43
N LYS A 24 3.01 -7.27 -7.32
CA LYS A 24 4.13 -7.65 -8.18
C LYS A 24 3.76 -7.48 -9.65
N LYS A 25 4.72 -7.06 -10.48
CA LYS A 25 4.53 -6.99 -11.93
C LYS A 25 4.59 -8.40 -12.51
N SER A 26 3.65 -8.74 -13.37
CA SER A 26 3.61 -10.00 -14.12
C SER A 26 3.77 -9.72 -15.62
N ARG A 27 3.85 -10.78 -16.43
CA ARG A 27 4.03 -10.69 -17.89
C ARG A 27 2.90 -9.91 -18.59
N THR A 28 1.71 -9.86 -18.02
CA THR A 28 0.51 -9.25 -18.63
C THR A 28 -0.20 -8.24 -17.70
N GLY A 29 0.47 -7.75 -16.66
CA GLY A 29 -0.13 -6.78 -15.73
C GLY A 29 0.43 -6.87 -14.32
N PHE A 30 -0.45 -6.92 -13.32
CA PHE A 30 -0.09 -7.01 -11.91
C PHE A 30 -0.72 -8.24 -11.25
N THR A 31 0.03 -8.85 -10.34
CA THR A 31 -0.45 -9.89 -9.41
C THR A 31 -0.38 -9.36 -7.99
N PHE A 32 -1.36 -9.73 -7.18
CA PHE A 32 -1.47 -9.32 -5.80
C PHE A 32 -1.28 -10.52 -4.88
N TYR A 33 -0.63 -10.30 -3.75
CA TYR A 33 -0.34 -11.34 -2.76
C TYR A 33 -0.70 -10.84 -1.37
N LEU A 34 -1.29 -11.71 -0.56
CA LEU A 34 -1.46 -11.50 0.87
C LEU A 34 -0.10 -11.53 1.58
N ALA A 35 -0.10 -11.12 2.85
CA ALA A 35 1.11 -11.02 3.67
C ALA A 35 1.81 -12.37 3.91
N ASP A 36 1.05 -13.46 3.89
CA ASP A 36 1.53 -14.84 3.99
C ASP A 36 2.16 -15.36 2.68
N GLY A 37 2.15 -14.55 1.62
CA GLY A 37 2.61 -14.95 0.29
C GLY A 37 1.53 -15.65 -0.56
N THR A 38 0.32 -15.81 -0.04
CA THR A 38 -0.80 -16.38 -0.79
C THR A 38 -1.20 -15.46 -1.92
N ARG A 39 -1.28 -16.00 -3.14
CA ARG A 39 -1.71 -15.23 -4.31
C ARG A 39 -3.20 -14.90 -4.18
N ILE A 40 -3.54 -13.63 -4.33
CA ILE A 40 -4.92 -13.18 -4.40
C ILE A 40 -5.47 -13.48 -5.79
N THR A 41 -6.52 -14.29 -5.83
CA THR A 41 -7.29 -14.61 -7.04
C THR A 41 -8.73 -14.11 -6.96
N ASP A 42 -9.15 -13.60 -5.79
CA ASP A 42 -10.46 -13.01 -5.57
C ASP A 42 -10.64 -11.78 -6.46
N LYS A 43 -11.58 -11.87 -7.40
CA LYS A 43 -11.89 -10.82 -8.36
C LYS A 43 -12.41 -9.55 -7.69
N SER A 44 -13.17 -9.66 -6.60
CA SER A 44 -13.71 -8.52 -5.86
C SER A 44 -12.60 -7.73 -5.19
N LEU A 45 -11.64 -8.44 -4.57
CA LEU A 45 -10.47 -7.81 -3.96
C LEU A 45 -9.57 -7.17 -5.02
N ILE A 46 -9.32 -7.85 -6.12
CA ILE A 46 -8.55 -7.31 -7.26
C ILE A 46 -9.23 -6.06 -7.85
N ALA A 47 -10.55 -6.08 -8.04
CA ALA A 47 -11.30 -4.94 -8.56
C ALA A 47 -11.19 -3.73 -7.62
N ARG A 48 -11.34 -3.94 -6.31
CA ARG A 48 -11.14 -2.89 -5.30
C ARG A 48 -9.72 -2.30 -5.37
N ILE A 49 -8.71 -3.15 -5.46
CA ILE A 49 -7.31 -2.70 -5.55
C ILE A 49 -7.08 -1.90 -6.85
N ASN A 50 -7.61 -2.36 -7.97
CA ASN A 50 -7.50 -1.64 -9.24
C ASN A 50 -8.24 -0.28 -9.20
N ALA A 51 -9.34 -0.19 -8.45
CA ALA A 51 -10.07 1.06 -8.24
C ALA A 51 -9.27 2.11 -7.45
N LEU A 52 -8.23 1.71 -6.71
CA LEU A 52 -7.31 2.65 -6.06
C LEU A 52 -6.38 3.39 -7.04
N ALA A 53 -6.43 3.04 -8.34
CA ALA A 53 -5.65 3.68 -9.41
C ALA A 53 -4.14 3.82 -9.10
N ILE A 54 -3.56 2.81 -8.45
CA ILE A 54 -2.14 2.83 -8.05
C ILE A 54 -1.26 2.87 -9.30
N PRO A 55 -0.44 3.93 -9.51
CA PRO A 55 0.31 4.08 -10.74
C PRO A 55 1.24 2.89 -11.04
N PRO A 56 1.38 2.48 -12.30
CA PRO A 56 2.19 1.31 -12.67
C PRO A 56 3.69 1.50 -12.40
N ALA A 57 4.15 2.75 -12.29
CA ALA A 57 5.54 3.08 -11.96
C ALA A 57 5.90 2.84 -10.48
N TYR A 58 4.90 2.66 -9.61
CA TYR A 58 5.14 2.51 -8.18
C TYR A 58 5.68 1.11 -7.86
N THR A 59 6.79 1.07 -7.14
CA THR A 59 7.46 -0.13 -6.66
C THR A 59 7.25 -0.28 -5.14
N LYS A 60 7.45 -1.50 -4.60
CA LYS A 60 7.23 -1.80 -3.18
C LYS A 60 5.86 -1.31 -2.67
N VAL A 61 4.82 -1.57 -3.45
CA VAL A 61 3.46 -1.16 -3.12
C VAL A 61 2.91 -2.03 -2.00
N TRP A 62 2.47 -1.38 -0.93
CA TRP A 62 1.70 -1.97 0.16
C TRP A 62 0.26 -1.47 0.07
N ILE A 63 -0.70 -2.39 0.21
CA ILE A 63 -2.12 -2.11 0.07
C ILE A 63 -2.83 -2.65 1.30
N SER A 64 -3.68 -1.83 1.88
CA SER A 64 -4.41 -2.20 3.09
C SER A 64 -5.46 -3.27 2.77
N PRO A 65 -5.53 -4.37 3.54
CA PRO A 65 -6.55 -5.39 3.36
C PRO A 65 -7.95 -4.85 3.70
N SER A 66 -8.06 -3.86 4.59
CA SER A 66 -9.35 -3.28 5.02
C SER A 66 -9.75 -2.03 4.23
N ALA A 67 -11.01 -1.98 3.79
CA ALA A 67 -11.58 -0.85 3.05
C ALA A 67 -11.77 0.41 3.88
N ASN A 68 -11.71 0.31 5.21
CA ASN A 68 -11.93 1.43 6.13
C ASN A 68 -10.63 2.05 6.66
N SER A 69 -9.50 1.75 6.03
CA SER A 69 -8.20 2.32 6.41
C SER A 69 -8.05 3.76 5.88
N HIS A 70 -7.52 4.67 6.69
CA HIS A 70 -7.21 6.04 6.27
C HIS A 70 -6.16 6.09 5.16
N LEU A 71 -5.26 5.09 5.14
CA LEU A 71 -4.31 4.86 4.06
C LEU A 71 -4.67 3.55 3.37
N GLN A 72 -5.14 3.63 2.12
CA GLN A 72 -5.56 2.47 1.34
C GLN A 72 -4.39 1.81 0.62
N ALA A 73 -3.44 2.60 0.13
CA ALA A 73 -2.24 2.10 -0.52
C ALA A 73 -1.08 3.09 -0.33
N THR A 74 0.13 2.56 -0.27
CA THR A 74 1.38 3.33 -0.34
C THR A 74 2.36 2.60 -1.25
N GLY A 75 3.32 3.31 -1.80
CA GLY A 75 4.33 2.75 -2.67
C GLY A 75 5.42 3.78 -2.94
N PHE A 76 6.56 3.31 -3.41
CA PHE A 76 7.68 4.17 -3.78
C PHE A 76 7.56 4.51 -5.26
N ASP A 77 7.51 5.79 -5.61
CA ASP A 77 7.56 6.20 -7.00
C ASP A 77 8.93 5.84 -7.62
N SER A 78 9.02 5.82 -8.95
CA SER A 78 10.27 5.56 -9.68
C SER A 78 11.34 6.66 -9.48
N LYS A 79 11.03 7.72 -8.73
CA LYS A 79 11.92 8.85 -8.39
C LYS A 79 12.27 8.89 -6.90
N ASN A 80 11.93 7.84 -6.14
CA ASN A 80 12.16 7.71 -4.71
C ASN A 80 11.54 8.84 -3.85
N ARG A 81 10.47 9.48 -4.33
CA ARG A 81 9.66 10.45 -3.56
C ARG A 81 8.41 9.72 -3.03
N LYS A 82 8.12 9.93 -1.74
CA LYS A 82 6.90 9.44 -1.09
C LYS A 82 5.70 10.30 -1.45
#